data_AF-A0A6V7IY59-F1
#
_entry.id   AF-A0A6V7IY59-F1
#
_cell.length_a   1.000
_cell.length_b   1.000
_cell.length_c   1.000
_cell.angle_alpha   90.00
_cell.angle_beta   90.00
_cell.angle_gamma   90.00
#
_symmetry.space_group_name_H-M   'P 1'
#
loop_
_entity.id
_entity.type
_entity.pdbx_description
1 polymer ?
#
loop_
_entity_poly.entity_id
_entity_poly.type
_entity_poly.pdbx_seq_one_letter_code
_entity_poly.pdbx_strand_id
1 'polypeptide(L)' 'VFAYTKRQQIMSDDMCLDAVSPQGPVKIVRCHGMGGNQAWVYSED' A
#
# COMPACT_ATOMS: atom_id res chain seq x y z
N VAL A 1 -12.92 3.59 3.14
CA VAL A 1 -13.16 2.81 1.90
C VAL A 1 -11.81 2.56 1.27
N PHE A 2 -11.52 1.35 0.77
CA PHE A 2 -10.23 1.04 0.17
C PHE A 2 -10.36 0.79 -1.34
N ALA A 3 -9.38 1.24 -2.10
CA ALA A 3 -9.27 1.02 -3.53
C ALA A 3 -7.89 0.47 -3.88
N TYR A 4 -7.86 -0.50 -4.79
CA TYR A 4 -6.61 -0.95 -5.40
C TYR A 4 -6.38 -0.20 -6.71
N THR A 5 -5.24 0.47 -6.82
CA THR A 5 -4.97 1.41 -7.93
C THR A 5 -4.08 0.80 -9.00
N LYS A 6 -4.05 1.42 -10.20
CA LYS A 6 -3.13 1.04 -11.30
C LYS A 6 -1.65 1.10 -10.91
N ARG A 7 -1.31 1.81 -9.83
CA ARG A 7 0.06 1.88 -9.28
C ARG A 7 0.34 0.81 -8.23
N GLN A 8 -0.51 -0.23 -8.16
CA GLN A 8 -0.39 -1.32 -7.20
C GLN A 8 -0.48 -0.83 -5.74
N GLN A 9 -1.25 0.22 -5.47
CA GLN A 9 -1.41 0.75 -4.11
C GLN A 9 -2.79 0.40 -3.57
N ILE A 10 -2.86 0.04 -2.28
CA ILE A 10 -4.11 -0.08 -1.53
C ILE A 10 -4.32 1.27 -0.84
N MET A 11 -5.31 2.04 -1.30
CA MET A 11 -5.52 3.45 -0.96
C MET A 11 -6.85 3.73 -0.27
N SER A 12 -6.86 4.70 0.64
CA SER A 12 -8.06 5.42 1.13
C SER A 12 -7.73 6.91 1.09
N ASP A 13 -8.44 7.69 0.27
CA ASP A 13 -8.14 9.10 0.01
C ASP A 13 -6.67 9.34 -0.43
N ASP A 14 -5.89 10.12 0.31
CA ASP A 14 -4.45 10.36 0.06
C ASP A 14 -3.53 9.43 0.87
N MET A 15 -4.09 8.39 1.49
CA MET A 15 -3.37 7.46 2.36
C MET A 15 -3.20 6.07 1.71
N CYS A 16 -2.02 5.49 1.88
CA CYS A 16 -1.58 4.22 1.32
C CYS A 16 -1.21 3.23 2.42
N LEU A 17 -1.47 1.96 2.17
CA LEU A 17 -0.98 0.86 2.98
C LEU A 17 0.54 0.68 2.80
N ASP A 18 1.29 0.65 3.90
CA ASP A 18 2.76 0.75 3.91
C ASP A 18 3.40 -0.29 4.85
N ALA A 19 4.29 -1.13 4.30
CA ALA A 19 5.01 -2.19 5.00
C ALA A 19 6.48 -1.83 5.27
N VAL A 20 6.73 -0.95 6.24
CA VAL A 20 8.08 -0.47 6.60
C VAL A 20 9.02 -1.58 7.10
N SER A 21 8.49 -2.61 7.75
CA SER A 21 9.28 -3.71 8.31
C SER A 21 8.66 -5.05 7.93
N PRO A 22 9.46 -6.05 7.51
CA PRO A 22 8.93 -7.37 7.15
C PRO A 22 8.23 -8.12 8.29
N GLN A 23 8.56 -7.81 9.55
CA GLN A 23 7.95 -8.41 10.74
C GLN A 23 7.19 -7.37 11.59
N GLY A 24 7.05 -6.14 11.10
CA GLY A 24 6.34 -5.06 11.79
C GLY A 24 4.87 -4.97 11.37
N PRO A 25 4.09 -4.15 12.09
CA PRO A 25 2.73 -3.84 11.67
C PRO A 25 2.74 -3.04 10.37
N VAL A 26 1.78 -3.35 9.50
CA VAL A 26 1.49 -2.53 8.32
C VAL A 26 0.74 -1.27 8.76
N LYS A 27 1.15 -0.12 8.23
CA LYS A 27 0.60 1.19 8.63
C LYS A 27 -0.12 1.84 7.45
N ILE A 28 -1.01 2.78 7.76
CA ILE A 28 -1.64 3.65 6.77
C ILE A 28 -0.97 5.02 6.90
N VAL A 29 -0.26 5.44 5.86
CA VAL A 29 0.49 6.70 5.82
C VAL A 29 0.22 7.43 4.52
N ARG A 30 0.65 8.68 4.38
CA ARG A 30 0.46 9.41 3.13
C ARG A 30 1.10 8.68 1.94
N CYS A 31 0.37 8.60 0.84
CA CYS A 31 0.90 8.07 -0.41
C CYS A 31 2.04 8.95 -0.92
N HIS A 32 3.22 8.37 -1.15
CA HIS A 32 4.37 9.10 -1.72
C HIS A 32 4.65 8.74 -3.19
N GLY A 33 3.97 7.72 -3.73
CA GLY A 33 4.00 7.40 -5.17
C GLY A 33 5.34 6.86 -5.70
N MET A 34 6.27 6.48 -4.82
CA MET A 34 7.58 5.91 -5.19
C MET A 34 7.54 4.38 -5.35
N GLY A 35 6.41 3.75 -5.05
CA GLY A 35 6.29 2.28 -5.02
C GLY A 35 6.94 1.68 -3.77
N GLY A 36 7.67 0.57 -3.93
CA GLY A 36 8.41 -0.09 -2.85
C GLY A 36 7.49 -0.67 -1.78
N ASN A 37 7.67 -0.24 -0.53
CA ASN A 37 6.86 -0.65 0.63
C ASN A 37 5.38 -0.20 0.55
N GLN A 38 5.01 0.64 -0.42
CA GLN A 38 3.61 0.99 -0.72
C GLN A 38 3.04 0.28 -1.96
N ALA A 39 3.79 -0.63 -2.58
CA ALA A 39 3.33 -1.42 -3.72
C ALA A 39 2.96 -2.84 -3.26
N TRP A 40 1.78 -3.29 -3.66
CA TRP A 40 1.17 -4.56 -3.26
C TRP A 40 0.80 -5.35 -4.50
N VAL A 41 1.20 -6.61 -4.55
CA VAL A 41 0.75 -7.55 -5.60
C VAL A 41 -0.30 -8.44 -4.97
N TYR A 42 -1.51 -8.41 -5.52
CA TYR A 42 -2.56 -9.35 -5.19
C TYR A 42 -2.42 -10.59 -6.08
N SER A 43 -2.45 -11.78 -5.48
CA SER A 43 -2.56 -13.06 -6.17
C SER A 43 -3.85 -13.75 -5.73
N GLU A 44 -4.51 -14.44 -6.66
CA GLU A 44 -5.70 -15.25 -6.39
C GLU A 44 -5.37 -16.70 -6.00
N ASP A 45 -4.10 -17.10 -6.16
CA ASP A 45 -3.60 -18.43 -5.75
C ASP A 45 -3.84 -18.73 -4.26
#